data_AF-A0ABD4KYD2-F1
#
_entry.id   AF-A0ABD4KYD2-F1
#
_cell.length_a   1.000
_cell.length_b   1.000
_cell.length_c   1.000
_cell.angle_alpha   90.00
_cell.angle_beta   90.00
_cell.angle_gamma   90.00
#
_symmetry.space_group_name_H-M   'P 1'
#
loop_
_entity.id
_entity.type
_entity.pdbx_description
1 polymer ?
#
loop_
_entity_poly.entity_id
_entity_poly.type
_entity_poly.pdbx_seq_one_letter_code
_entity_poly.pdbx_strand_id
1 'polypeptide(L)'
;QDKQQANKIIEHRINEEDIKDTQWFIDKAYALKANLEVDPSASVELLKFVSRYAIRGSSETKEILRKVGFGPEDVLRLAEMMAKDGDPQLNFLVGSFYNQGIADLNHSQRDIEAMKWFKRAANAGHDEAQN
;
A
#
# COMPACT_ATOMS: atom_id res chain seq x y z
N GLN A 1 -24.75 -6.31 29.18
CA GLN A 1 -23.80 -5.17 29.27
C GLN A 1 -22.54 -5.43 28.44
N ASP A 2 -22.04 -6.66 28.34
CA ASP A 2 -20.84 -7.00 27.53
C ASP A 2 -20.96 -6.77 26.01
N LYS A 3 -22.11 -7.03 25.38
CA LYS A 3 -22.27 -6.82 23.92
C LYS A 3 -22.17 -5.36 23.49
N GLN A 4 -22.63 -4.42 24.32
CA GLN A 4 -22.52 -2.98 24.03
C GLN A 4 -21.10 -2.44 24.25
N GLN A 5 -20.32 -3.09 25.11
CA GLN A 5 -18.92 -2.72 25.39
C GLN A 5 -17.96 -3.32 24.35
N ALA A 6 -18.25 -4.54 23.87
CA ALA A 6 -17.57 -5.14 22.72
C ALA A 6 -17.83 -4.36 21.41
N ASN A 7 -19.09 -3.97 21.15
CA ASN A 7 -19.40 -3.10 20.01
C ASN A 7 -18.73 -1.73 20.14
N LYS A 8 -18.65 -1.14 21.34
CA LYS A 8 -17.87 0.09 21.56
C LYS A 8 -16.36 -0.07 21.31
N ILE A 9 -15.75 -1.23 21.54
CA ILE A 9 -14.33 -1.49 21.19
C ILE A 9 -14.15 -1.69 19.68
N ILE A 10 -15.16 -2.25 19.02
CA ILE A 10 -15.23 -2.45 17.56
C ILE A 10 -15.52 -1.10 16.84
N GLU A 11 -16.25 -0.18 17.47
CA GLU A 11 -16.59 1.16 16.95
C GLU A 11 -15.61 2.27 17.39
N HIS A 12 -14.92 2.17 18.54
CA HIS A 12 -13.97 3.21 19.03
C HIS A 12 -12.56 3.13 18.45
N ARG A 13 -12.17 2.05 17.76
CA ARG A 13 -11.09 2.14 16.78
C ARG A 13 -11.71 2.60 15.46
N ILE A 14 -12.08 3.89 15.43
CA ILE A 14 -12.07 4.68 14.20
C ILE A 14 -10.79 4.25 13.48
N ASN A 15 -10.91 3.56 12.34
CA ASN A 15 -9.73 3.13 11.63
C ASN A 15 -8.99 4.43 11.27
N GLU A 16 -7.81 4.70 11.84
CA GLU A 16 -7.00 5.88 11.46
C GLU A 16 -6.70 5.86 9.95
N GLU A 17 -6.87 4.68 9.37
CA GLU A 17 -6.67 4.29 7.99
C GLU A 17 -7.98 4.32 7.18
N ASP A 18 -9.06 4.87 7.73
CA ASP A 18 -10.25 5.28 6.97
C ASP A 18 -10.17 6.74 6.54
N ILE A 19 -10.65 6.99 5.32
CA ILE A 19 -10.69 8.33 4.74
C ILE A 19 -11.86 9.10 5.37
N LYS A 20 -11.52 10.11 6.17
CA LYS A 20 -12.50 11.03 6.79
C LYS A 20 -12.88 12.19 5.87
N ASP A 21 -11.93 12.60 5.03
CA ASP A 21 -12.09 13.65 4.03
C ASP A 21 -11.51 13.15 2.71
N THR A 22 -12.42 12.79 1.80
CA THR A 22 -12.08 12.27 0.48
C THR A 22 -11.37 13.31 -0.37
N GLN A 23 -11.76 14.58 -0.30
CA GLN A 23 -11.14 15.62 -1.12
C GLN A 23 -9.71 15.88 -0.67
N TRP A 24 -9.49 16.01 0.64
CA TRP A 24 -8.15 16.12 1.20
C TRP A 24 -7.25 14.95 0.79
N PHE A 25 -7.78 13.71 0.84
CA PHE A 25 -7.04 12.54 0.41
C PHE A 25 -6.65 12.65 -1.07
N ILE A 26 -7.62 12.96 -1.95
CA ILE A 26 -7.40 13.09 -3.39
C ILE A 26 -6.33 14.16 -3.66
N ASP A 27 -6.49 15.36 -3.10
CA ASP A 27 -5.57 16.46 -3.30
C ASP A 27 -4.15 16.08 -2.89
N LYS A 28 -3.99 15.43 -1.73
CA LYS A 28 -2.69 14.97 -1.25
C LYS A 28 -2.10 13.86 -2.13
N ALA A 29 -2.90 12.86 -2.52
CA ALA A 29 -2.43 11.75 -3.33
C ALA A 29 -1.94 12.22 -4.71
N TYR A 30 -2.71 13.10 -5.35
CA TYR A 30 -2.34 13.66 -6.65
C TYR A 30 -1.19 14.67 -6.54
N ALA A 31 -1.08 15.44 -5.45
CA ALA A 31 0.08 16.30 -5.22
C ALA A 31 1.37 15.49 -5.07
N LEU A 32 1.35 14.42 -4.26
CA LEU A 32 2.49 13.50 -4.12
C LEU A 32 2.86 12.84 -5.44
N LYS A 33 1.85 12.44 -6.23
CA LYS A 33 2.06 11.83 -7.55
C LYS A 33 2.66 12.83 -8.56
N ALA A 34 2.17 14.07 -8.60
CA ALA A 34 2.73 15.11 -9.47
C ALA A 34 4.15 15.48 -9.06
N ASN A 35 4.46 15.46 -7.76
CA ASN A 35 5.81 15.72 -7.26
C ASN A 35 6.85 14.71 -7.79
N LEU A 36 6.44 13.52 -8.24
CA LEU A 36 7.36 12.53 -8.81
C LEU A 36 8.04 12.98 -10.10
N GLU A 37 7.44 13.93 -10.84
CA GLU A 37 8.06 14.52 -12.04
C GLU A 37 9.28 15.39 -11.66
N VAL A 38 9.27 15.94 -10.45
CA VAL A 38 10.34 16.78 -9.91
C VAL A 38 11.31 15.97 -9.06
N ASP A 39 10.78 15.09 -8.21
CA ASP A 39 11.51 14.26 -7.26
C ASP A 39 11.02 12.80 -7.28
N PRO A 40 11.66 11.93 -8.09
CA PRO A 40 11.34 10.51 -8.12
C PRO A 40 11.56 9.79 -6.77
N SER A 41 12.36 10.35 -5.85
CA SER A 41 12.60 9.72 -4.54
C SER A 41 11.36 9.77 -3.62
N ALA A 42 10.42 10.68 -3.89
CA ALA A 42 9.13 10.76 -3.21
C ALA A 42 8.18 9.57 -3.50
N SER A 43 8.59 8.63 -4.38
CA SER A 43 7.83 7.41 -4.68
C SER A 43 7.47 6.62 -3.41
N VAL A 44 8.41 6.50 -2.46
CA VAL A 44 8.19 5.80 -1.20
C VAL A 44 7.13 6.51 -0.34
N GLU A 45 7.13 7.85 -0.32
CA GLU A 45 6.14 8.61 0.44
C GLU A 45 4.74 8.43 -0.14
N LEU A 46 4.59 8.56 -1.46
CA LEU A 46 3.32 8.31 -2.14
C LEU A 46 2.81 6.91 -1.82
N LEU A 47 3.64 5.88 -2.04
CA LEU A 47 3.25 4.49 -1.83
C LEU A 47 2.86 4.20 -0.39
N LYS A 48 3.63 4.70 0.60
CA LYS A 48 3.27 4.57 2.02
C LYS A 48 1.96 5.28 2.35
N PHE A 49 1.75 6.47 1.78
CA PHE A 49 0.51 7.21 1.98
C PHE A 49 -0.70 6.47 1.43
N VAL A 50 -0.69 6.08 0.15
CA VAL A 50 -1.87 5.45 -0.48
C VAL A 50 -2.10 4.03 0.04
N SER A 51 -1.04 3.25 0.28
CA SER A 51 -1.16 1.86 0.76
C SER A 51 -1.77 1.77 2.16
N ARG A 52 -1.52 2.76 3.03
CA ARG A 52 -2.13 2.83 4.36
C ARG A 52 -3.65 2.67 4.28
N TYR A 53 -4.28 3.43 3.38
CA TYR A 53 -5.74 3.42 3.21
C TYR A 53 -6.19 2.29 2.28
N ALA A 54 -5.48 2.06 1.16
CA ALA A 54 -5.85 1.06 0.17
C ALA A 54 -5.78 -0.37 0.69
N ILE A 55 -4.89 -0.67 1.65
CA ILE A 55 -4.69 -2.03 2.16
C ILE A 55 -5.43 -2.24 3.47
N ARG A 56 -5.37 -1.26 4.37
CA ARG A 56 -5.86 -1.41 5.75
C ARG A 56 -7.16 -0.67 6.06
N GLY A 57 -7.59 0.23 5.18
CA GLY A 57 -8.89 0.88 5.27
C GLY A 57 -10.05 -0.10 5.16
N SER A 58 -11.23 0.37 5.58
CA SER A 58 -12.49 -0.36 5.43
C SER A 58 -12.82 -0.65 3.96
N SER A 59 -13.79 -1.53 3.72
CA SER A 59 -14.30 -1.81 2.38
C SER A 59 -14.81 -0.56 1.67
N GLU A 60 -15.38 0.40 2.42
CA GLU A 60 -15.84 1.68 1.88
C GLU A 60 -14.67 2.54 1.44
N THR A 61 -13.65 2.71 2.29
CA THR A 61 -12.40 3.40 1.93
C THR A 61 -11.79 2.79 0.67
N LYS A 62 -11.66 1.47 0.60
CA LYS A 62 -11.11 0.77 -0.57
C LYS A 62 -11.92 1.04 -1.84
N GLU A 63 -13.24 1.09 -1.73
CA GLU A 63 -14.11 1.37 -2.86
C GLU A 63 -14.01 2.82 -3.36
N ILE A 64 -13.91 3.79 -2.44
CA ILE A 64 -13.62 5.19 -2.77
C ILE A 64 -12.28 5.26 -3.53
N LEU A 65 -11.26 4.57 -3.01
CA LEU A 65 -9.92 4.58 -3.59
C LEU A 65 -9.85 3.98 -5.00
N ARG A 66 -10.59 2.89 -5.27
CA ARG A 66 -10.72 2.35 -6.63
C ARG A 66 -11.26 3.39 -7.60
N LYS A 67 -12.26 4.17 -7.18
CA LYS A 67 -12.88 5.20 -8.04
C LYS A 67 -11.94 6.36 -8.37
N VAL A 68 -10.95 6.62 -7.51
CA VAL A 68 -9.99 7.72 -7.71
C VAL A 68 -8.63 7.27 -8.22
N GLY A 69 -8.47 5.97 -8.55
CA GLY A 69 -7.25 5.40 -9.14
C GLY A 69 -6.14 5.07 -8.13
N PHE A 70 -6.50 4.88 -6.86
CA PHE A 70 -5.58 4.50 -5.78
C PHE A 70 -6.08 3.27 -5.02
N GLY A 71 -6.87 2.40 -5.68
CA GLY A 71 -7.31 1.14 -5.09
C GLY A 71 -6.12 0.19 -4.84
N PRO A 72 -6.33 -0.93 -4.11
CA PRO A 72 -5.24 -1.86 -3.81
C PRO A 72 -4.42 -2.26 -5.06
N GLU A 73 -5.11 -2.48 -6.20
CA GLU A 73 -4.43 -2.95 -7.41
C GLU A 73 -3.69 -1.84 -8.14
N ASP A 74 -4.17 -0.60 -7.99
CA ASP A 74 -3.49 0.57 -8.49
C ASP A 74 -2.23 0.84 -7.67
N VAL A 75 -2.28 0.62 -6.35
CA VAL A 75 -1.10 0.71 -5.47
C VAL A 75 -0.06 -0.32 -5.87
N LEU A 76 -0.44 -1.58 -6.10
CA LEU A 76 0.50 -2.60 -6.58
C LEU A 76 1.13 -2.18 -7.90
N ARG A 77 0.31 -1.79 -8.88
CA ARG A 77 0.78 -1.39 -10.21
C ARG A 77 1.72 -0.19 -10.14
N LEU A 78 1.38 0.82 -9.35
CA LEU A 78 2.25 1.98 -9.14
C LEU A 78 3.58 1.57 -8.51
N ALA A 79 3.55 0.70 -7.51
CA ALA A 79 4.75 0.20 -6.87
C ALA A 79 5.66 -0.56 -7.84
N GLU A 80 5.09 -1.44 -8.67
CA GLU A 80 5.84 -2.16 -9.70
C GLU A 80 6.45 -1.22 -10.75
N MET A 81 5.72 -0.19 -11.16
CA MET A 81 6.24 0.82 -12.11
C MET A 81 7.36 1.67 -11.51
N MET A 82 7.29 1.97 -10.21
CA MET A 82 8.29 2.77 -9.50
C MET A 82 9.50 1.94 -9.11
N ALA A 83 9.32 0.65 -8.86
CA ALA A 83 10.40 -0.28 -8.56
C ALA A 83 11.32 -0.39 -9.78
N LYS A 84 12.47 0.27 -9.70
CA LYS A 84 13.55 0.14 -10.67
C LYS A 84 14.52 -0.95 -10.22
N ASP A 85 15.34 -1.41 -11.17
CA ASP A 85 16.48 -2.29 -10.92
C ASP A 85 17.51 -1.55 -10.05
N GLY A 86 17.30 -1.55 -8.73
CA GLY A 86 18.26 -0.98 -7.77
C GLY A 86 17.68 -0.19 -6.60
N ASP A 87 16.37 0.05 -6.51
CA ASP A 87 15.79 0.62 -5.27
C ASP A 87 15.37 -0.51 -4.31
N PRO A 88 16.20 -0.88 -3.32
CA PRO A 88 15.90 -1.97 -2.40
C PRO A 88 14.58 -1.75 -1.64
N GLN A 89 14.26 -0.50 -1.29
CA GLN A 89 13.06 -0.16 -0.52
C GLN A 89 11.79 -0.34 -1.35
N LEU A 90 11.80 0.11 -2.61
CA LEU A 90 10.66 -0.07 -3.50
C LEU A 90 10.45 -1.55 -3.85
N ASN A 91 11.52 -2.30 -4.10
CA ASN A 91 11.42 -3.75 -4.31
C ASN A 91 10.83 -4.46 -3.08
N PHE A 92 11.21 -4.06 -1.87
CA PHE A 92 10.63 -4.59 -0.63
C PHE A 92 9.15 -4.26 -0.48
N LEU A 93 8.73 -3.04 -0.84
CA LEU A 93 7.32 -2.64 -0.81
C LEU A 93 6.47 -3.47 -1.78
N VAL A 94 6.97 -3.72 -3.00
CA VAL A 94 6.26 -4.60 -3.95
C VAL A 94 6.10 -6.01 -3.40
N GLY A 95 7.18 -6.60 -2.85
CA GLY A 95 7.10 -7.92 -2.22
C GLY A 95 6.09 -7.96 -1.06
N SER A 96 6.08 -6.92 -0.24
CA SER A 96 5.13 -6.76 0.86
C SER A 96 3.68 -6.64 0.37
N PHE A 97 3.46 -5.97 -0.76
CA PHE A 97 2.12 -5.83 -1.36
C PHE A 97 1.59 -7.16 -1.89
N TYR A 98 2.42 -7.95 -2.57
CA TYR A 98 2.06 -9.32 -2.95
C TYR A 98 1.71 -10.19 -1.73
N ASN A 99 2.55 -10.15 -0.69
CA ASN A 99 2.34 -10.93 0.54
C ASN A 99 1.04 -10.54 1.28
N GLN A 100 0.67 -9.25 1.23
CA GLN A 100 -0.58 -8.75 1.83
C GLN A 100 -1.84 -9.16 1.06
N GLY A 101 -1.72 -9.87 -0.07
CA GLY A 101 -2.88 -10.40 -0.77
C GLY A 101 -3.63 -9.39 -1.61
N ILE A 102 -3.01 -8.26 -1.98
CA ILE A 102 -3.72 -7.22 -2.75
C ILE A 102 -3.94 -7.68 -4.19
N ALA A 103 -2.93 -8.32 -4.81
CA ALA A 103 -3.07 -8.89 -6.14
C ALA A 103 -4.21 -9.93 -6.24
N ASP A 104 -4.99 -9.86 -7.32
CA ASP A 104 -5.97 -10.88 -7.72
C ASP A 104 -5.27 -12.12 -8.30
N LEU A 105 -4.51 -12.78 -7.42
CA LEU A 105 -3.75 -14.00 -7.67
C LEU A 105 -4.09 -14.99 -6.57
N ASN A 106 -3.91 -16.28 -6.82
CA ASN A 106 -4.04 -17.26 -5.74
C ASN A 106 -2.87 -17.17 -4.74
N HIS A 107 -3.00 -17.83 -3.59
CA HIS A 107 -1.99 -17.78 -2.52
C HIS A 107 -0.58 -18.16 -3.00
N SER A 108 -0.44 -19.28 -3.72
CA SER A 108 0.89 -19.74 -4.15
C SER A 108 1.54 -18.80 -5.17
N GLN A 109 0.77 -18.22 -6.08
CA GLN A 109 1.28 -17.22 -7.02
C GLN A 109 1.75 -15.96 -6.30
N ARG A 110 1.01 -15.49 -5.30
CA ARG A 110 1.41 -14.32 -4.50
C ARG A 110 2.69 -14.57 -3.71
N ASP A 111 2.83 -15.75 -3.12
CA ASP A 111 4.06 -16.12 -2.39
C ASP A 111 5.27 -16.13 -3.34
N ILE A 112 5.09 -16.68 -4.54
CA ILE A 112 6.14 -16.71 -5.58
C ILE A 112 6.53 -15.30 -5.99
N GLU A 113 5.58 -14.41 -6.26
CA GLU A 113 5.89 -13.02 -6.63
C GLU A 113 6.53 -12.26 -5.47
N ALA A 114 5.99 -12.37 -4.25
CA ALA A 114 6.56 -11.75 -3.07
C ALA A 114 8.04 -12.13 -2.88
N MET A 115 8.35 -13.43 -2.97
CA MET A 115 9.73 -13.93 -2.86
C MET A 115 10.65 -13.40 -3.95
N LYS A 116 10.18 -13.25 -5.20
CA LYS A 116 10.98 -12.66 -6.28
C LYS A 116 11.39 -11.23 -5.95
N TRP A 117 10.44 -10.43 -5.46
CA TRP A 117 10.67 -9.03 -5.12
C TRP A 117 11.52 -8.86 -3.86
N PHE A 118 11.29 -9.66 -2.82
CA PHE A 118 12.16 -9.68 -1.63
C PHE A 118 13.59 -10.08 -1.98
N LYS A 119 13.79 -11.07 -2.85
CA LYS A 119 15.13 -11.46 -3.30
C LYS A 119 15.84 -10.31 -4.03
N ARG A 120 15.13 -9.54 -4.85
CA ARG A 120 15.69 -8.33 -5.50
C ARG A 120 16.12 -7.28 -4.47
N ALA A 121 15.26 -7.01 -3.48
CA ALA A 121 15.56 -6.09 -2.39
C ALA A 121 16.79 -6.55 -1.58
N ALA A 122 16.84 -7.83 -1.20
CA ALA A 122 17.95 -8.41 -0.45
C ALA A 122 19.27 -8.32 -1.20
N ASN A 123 19.27 -8.66 -2.49
CA ASN A 123 20.46 -8.57 -3.36
C ASN A 123 20.97 -7.13 -3.52
N ALA A 124 20.09 -6.14 -3.41
CA ALA A 124 20.43 -4.73 -3.44
C ALA A 124 20.76 -4.14 -2.05
N GLY A 125 20.83 -4.97 -1.00
CA GLY A 125 21.23 -4.56 0.34
C GLY A 125 20.09 -4.11 1.27
N HIS A 126 18.84 -4.51 1.01
CA HIS A 126 17.73 -4.22 1.94
C HIS A 126 17.78 -5.13 3.17
N ASP A 127 18.08 -4.58 4.35
CA ASP A 127 18.24 -5.34 5.59
C ASP A 127 17.00 -6.17 5.96
N GLU A 128 15.80 -5.60 5.83
CA GLU A 128 14.55 -6.31 6.18
C GLU A 128 14.22 -7.44 5.20
N ALA A 129 14.82 -7.44 4.00
CA ALA A 129 14.59 -8.49 3.01
C ALA A 129 15.60 -9.64 3.12
N GLN A 130 16.67 -9.47 3.91
CA GLN A 130 17.73 -10.46 4.11
C GLN A 130 17.40 -11.50 5.21
N ASN A 131 16.43 -11.20 6.08
CA ASN A 131 16.01 -12.03 7.21
C ASN A 131 14.71 -12.78 6.91
#